data_AF-A0A961MIR4-F1
#
_entry.id   AF-A0A961MIR4-F1
#
_cell.length_a   1.000
_cell.length_b   1.000
_cell.length_c   1.000
_cell.angle_alpha   90.00
_cell.angle_beta   90.00
_cell.angle_gamma   90.00
#
_symmetry.space_group_name_H-M   'P 1'
#
loop_
_entity.id
_entity.type
_entity.pdbx_description
1 polymer ?
#
loop_
_entity_poly.entity_id
_entity_poly.type
_entity_poly.pdbx_seq_one_letter_code
_entity_poly.pdbx_strand_id
1 'polypeptide(L)'
;GLRPGEKLHEELMVRKGAQTTAHPKIIRVREDHLSELEMAAALRALRDAIDRGSDADLLATLMRAVPEYQPQSQPEGALPERIVNALKAADKPAE
;
A
#
# COMPACT_ATOMS: atom_id res chain seq x y z
N GLY A 1 4.24 -1.95 -24.08
CA GLY A 1 4.92 -1.85 -22.78
C GLY A 1 3.91 -2.03 -21.68
N LEU A 2 4.36 -2.24 -20.43
CA LEU A 2 3.48 -2.21 -19.26
C LEU A 2 2.79 -0.85 -19.15
N ARG A 3 1.50 -0.85 -18.82
CA ARG A 3 0.73 0.36 -18.52
C ARG A 3 1.04 0.83 -17.10
N PRO A 4 0.82 2.11 -16.78
CA PRO A 4 0.99 2.62 -15.42
C PRO A 4 0.23 1.77 -14.39
N GLY A 5 0.93 1.29 -13.38
CA GLY A 5 0.37 0.42 -12.34
C GLY A 5 0.36 -1.07 -12.64
N GLU A 6 0.76 -1.51 -13.85
CA GLU A 6 0.90 -2.93 -14.15
C GLU A 6 2.21 -3.51 -13.61
N LYS A 7 2.11 -4.68 -12.98
CA LYS A 7 3.27 -5.48 -12.57
C LYS A 7 3.72 -6.37 -13.73
N LEU A 8 5.04 -6.54 -13.89
CA LEU A 8 5.60 -7.50 -14.85
C LEU A 8 5.45 -8.95 -14.37
N HIS A 9 5.52 -9.15 -13.05
CA HIS A 9 5.42 -10.44 -12.39
C HIS A 9 4.55 -10.31 -11.14
N GLU A 10 3.70 -11.31 -10.92
CA GLU A 10 2.95 -11.44 -9.68
C GLU A 10 3.84 -11.98 -8.56
N GLU A 11 3.48 -11.66 -7.32
CA GLU A 11 4.15 -12.18 -6.14
C GLU A 11 3.61 -13.57 -5.78
N LEU A 12 4.51 -14.53 -5.54
CA LEU A 12 4.11 -15.87 -5.11
C LEU A 12 3.54 -15.79 -3.68
N MET A 13 2.33 -16.31 -3.46
CA MET A 13 1.63 -16.34 -2.16
C MET A 13 2.29 -17.23 -1.09
N VAL A 14 3.54 -17.67 -1.27
CA VAL A 14 4.32 -18.36 -0.23
C VAL A 14 4.82 -17.31 0.75
N ARG A 15 3.90 -16.70 1.50
CA ARG A 15 4.20 -15.69 2.51
C ARG A 15 4.72 -16.34 3.79
N LYS A 16 5.60 -15.60 4.46
CA LYS A 16 5.96 -15.86 5.86
C LYS A 16 4.68 -15.88 6.71
N GLY A 17 4.49 -16.92 7.52
CA GLY A 17 3.26 -17.08 8.33
C GLY A 17 2.11 -17.83 7.66
N ALA A 18 2.32 -18.40 6.47
CA ALA A 18 1.36 -19.34 5.86
C ALA A 18 1.14 -20.58 6.73
N GLN A 19 -0.12 -20.93 6.95
CA GLN A 19 -0.57 -22.08 7.71
C GLN A 19 -1.47 -22.95 6.82
N THR A 20 -1.31 -24.26 6.95
CA THR A 20 -2.23 -25.22 6.32
C THR A 20 -3.57 -25.19 7.03
N THR A 21 -4.61 -25.63 6.32
CA THR A 21 -5.92 -25.91 6.90
C THR A 21 -6.22 -27.41 6.80
N ALA A 22 -7.39 -27.86 7.27
CA ALA A 22 -7.81 -29.25 7.12
C ALA A 22 -7.92 -29.68 5.64
N HIS A 23 -8.19 -28.74 4.73
CA HIS A 23 -8.22 -29.02 3.30
C HIS A 23 -6.82 -28.77 2.67
N PRO A 24 -6.24 -29.75 1.95
CA PRO A 24 -4.84 -29.69 1.51
C PRO A 24 -4.54 -28.59 0.48
N LYS A 25 -5.56 -28.01 -0.16
CA LYS A 25 -5.42 -26.91 -1.13
C LYS A 25 -5.75 -25.51 -0.57
N ILE A 26 -6.10 -25.41 0.71
CA ILE A 26 -6.44 -24.13 1.34
C ILE A 26 -5.33 -23.77 2.31
N ILE A 27 -4.68 -22.64 2.03
CA ILE A 27 -3.62 -22.02 2.84
C ILE A 27 -4.21 -20.74 3.42
N ARG A 28 -3.89 -20.44 4.69
CA ARG A 28 -4.27 -19.19 5.35
C ARG A 28 -3.03 -18.44 5.81
N VAL A 29 -3.06 -17.12 5.78
CA VAL A 29 -2.04 -16.25 6.36
C VAL A 29 -2.77 -15.30 7.30
N ARG A 30 -2.19 -15.03 8.48
CA ARG A 30 -2.66 -13.95 9.35
C ARG A 30 -1.73 -12.77 9.16
N GLU A 31 -2.27 -11.68 8.63
CA GLU A 31 -1.50 -10.47 8.38
C GLU A 31 -1.79 -9.42 9.44
N ASP A 32 -0.82 -8.52 9.57
CA ASP A 32 -1.02 -7.29 10.30
C ASP A 32 -2.09 -6.47 9.60
N HIS A 33 -2.89 -5.77 10.39
CA HIS A 33 -4.03 -5.00 9.90
C HIS A 33 -4.20 -3.77 10.77
N LEU A 34 -4.81 -2.75 10.19
CA LEU A 34 -5.24 -1.57 10.92
C LEU A 34 -6.31 -1.97 11.95
N SER A 35 -6.26 -1.35 13.13
CA SER A 35 -7.38 -1.36 14.06
C SER A 35 -8.62 -0.71 13.42
N GLU A 36 -9.80 -0.97 13.98
CA GLU A 36 -11.05 -0.37 13.49
C GLU A 36 -11.00 1.16 13.48
N LEU A 37 -10.34 1.77 14.49
CA LEU A 37 -10.20 3.21 14.59
C LEU A 37 -9.28 3.76 13.49
N GLU A 38 -8.14 3.09 13.25
CA GLU A 38 -7.20 3.46 12.19
C GLU A 38 -7.83 3.31 10.80
N MET A 39 -8.55 2.21 10.57
CA MET A 39 -9.31 1.98 9.35
C MET A 39 -10.37 3.08 9.13
N ALA A 40 -11.16 3.39 10.15
CA ALA A 40 -12.17 4.45 10.06
C ALA A 40 -11.54 5.82 9.81
N ALA A 41 -10.37 6.10 10.40
CA ALA A 41 -9.63 7.33 10.16
C ALA A 41 -9.08 7.40 8.73
N ALA A 42 -8.52 6.31 8.21
CA ALA A 42 -8.04 6.21 6.84
C ALA A 42 -9.17 6.43 5.84
N LEU A 43 -10.33 5.79 6.04
CA LEU A 43 -11.51 5.95 5.17
C LEU A 43 -12.03 7.39 5.16
N ARG A 44 -12.09 8.05 6.33
CA ARG A 44 -12.45 9.48 6.41
C ARG A 44 -11.47 10.36 5.64
N ALA A 45 -10.16 10.16 5.84
CA ALA A 45 -9.13 10.92 5.15
C ALA A 45 -9.17 10.71 3.62
N LEU A 46 -9.44 9.49 3.15
CA LEU A 46 -9.63 9.21 1.72
C LEU A 46 -10.87 9.92 1.16
N ARG A 47 -12.00 9.88 1.86
CA ARG A 47 -13.23 10.61 1.46
C ARG A 47 -12.94 12.10 1.30
N ASP A 48 -12.33 12.67 2.33
CA ASP A 48 -11.94 14.08 2.38
C ASP A 48 -11.01 14.49 1.24
N ALA A 49 -10.01 13.65 0.91
CA ALA A 49 -9.10 13.89 -0.20
C ALA A 49 -9.81 13.86 -1.55
N ILE A 50 -10.73 12.90 -1.74
CA ILE A 50 -11.56 12.80 -2.96
C ILE A 50 -12.44 14.03 -3.10
N ASP A 51 -13.14 14.43 -2.04
CA ASP A 51 -14.06 15.58 -2.07
C ASP A 51 -13.32 16.89 -2.35
N ARG A 52 -12.03 16.98 -1.95
CA ARG A 52 -11.14 18.11 -2.25
C ARG A 52 -10.41 18.00 -3.59
N GLY A 53 -10.47 16.86 -4.28
CA GLY A 53 -9.71 16.60 -5.51
C GLY A 53 -8.19 16.55 -5.30
N SER A 54 -7.74 16.15 -4.11
CA SER A 54 -6.31 16.11 -3.75
C SER A 54 -5.73 14.71 -3.94
N ASP A 55 -5.17 14.45 -5.12
CA ASP A 55 -4.47 13.19 -5.43
C ASP A 55 -3.29 12.94 -4.48
N ALA A 56 -2.64 14.02 -4.02
CA ALA A 56 -1.52 13.93 -3.10
C ALA A 56 -1.95 13.42 -1.72
N ASP A 57 -3.03 13.95 -1.15
CA ASP A 57 -3.55 13.51 0.14
C ASP A 57 -4.14 12.10 0.07
N LEU A 58 -4.77 11.78 -1.06
CA LEU A 58 -5.31 10.45 -1.33
C LEU A 58 -4.18 9.41 -1.32
N LEU A 59 -3.13 9.64 -2.11
CA LEU A 59 -1.98 8.75 -2.19
C LEU A 59 -1.24 8.66 -0.86
N ALA A 60 -1.00 9.80 -0.18
CA ALA A 60 -0.36 9.79 1.14
C ALA A 60 -1.15 8.97 2.17
N THR A 61 -2.49 9.10 2.15
CA THR A 61 -3.36 8.31 3.04
C THR A 61 -3.30 6.82 2.70
N LEU A 62 -3.38 6.47 1.41
CA LEU A 62 -3.28 5.08 0.93
C LEU A 62 -1.95 4.44 1.36
N MET A 63 -0.84 5.15 1.16
CA MET A 63 0.50 4.65 1.46
C MET A 63 0.76 4.45 2.95
N ARG A 64 0.17 5.29 3.81
CA ARG A 64 0.23 5.10 5.26
C ARG A 64 -0.63 3.91 5.71
N ALA A 65 -1.79 3.71 5.07
CA ALA A 65 -2.70 2.61 5.38
C ALA A 65 -2.22 1.25 4.83
N VAL A 66 -1.43 1.28 3.74
CA VAL A 66 -0.85 0.11 3.06
C VAL A 66 0.64 0.34 2.84
N PRO A 67 1.49 0.12 3.88
CA PRO A 67 2.92 0.41 3.81
C PRO A 67 3.67 -0.35 2.71
N GLU A 68 3.15 -1.52 2.31
CA GLU A 68 3.71 -2.34 1.24
C GLU A 68 3.41 -1.83 -0.16
N TYR A 69 2.59 -0.78 -0.30
CA TYR A 69 2.26 -0.22 -1.60
C TYR A 69 3.51 0.34 -2.30
N GLN A 70 3.90 -0.34 -3.39
CA GLN A 70 4.99 0.09 -4.26
C GLN A 70 4.44 0.29 -5.67
N PRO A 71 4.33 1.54 -6.14
CA PRO A 71 3.82 1.79 -7.48
C PRO A 71 4.85 1.33 -8.52
N GLN A 72 4.53 0.25 -9.25
CA GLN A 72 5.37 -0.26 -10.33
C GLN A 72 5.00 0.37 -11.67
N SER A 73 5.96 0.39 -12.59
CA SER A 73 5.78 0.84 -13.98
C SER A 73 5.21 2.27 -14.08
N GLN A 74 5.54 3.14 -13.13
CA GLN A 74 5.21 4.55 -13.20
C GLN A 74 6.24 5.30 -14.06
N PRO A 75 5.84 6.36 -14.78
CA PRO A 75 6.78 7.28 -15.38
C PRO A 75 7.62 7.96 -14.30
N GLU A 76 8.90 8.20 -14.60
CA GLU A 76 9.84 8.84 -13.67
C GLU A 76 9.30 10.22 -13.21
N GLY A 77 9.24 10.42 -11.90
CA GLY A 77 8.72 11.65 -11.30
C GLY A 77 7.19 11.70 -11.15
N ALA A 78 6.49 10.59 -11.38
CA ALA A 78 5.06 10.49 -11.10
C ALA A 78 4.76 10.82 -9.62
N LEU A 79 3.57 11.39 -9.38
CA LEU A 79 3.13 11.77 -8.03
C LEU A 79 3.23 10.62 -7.00
N PRO A 80 2.83 9.37 -7.31
CA PRO A 80 3.02 8.25 -6.40
C PRO A 80 4.50 8.04 -6.03
N GLU A 81 5.42 8.07 -6.99
CA GLU A 81 6.85 7.88 -6.75
C GLU A 81 7.44 8.97 -5.85
N ARG A 82 7.04 10.22 -6.08
CA ARG A 82 7.46 11.36 -5.26
C ARG A 82 6.98 11.25 -3.81
N ILE A 83 5.73 10.82 -3.62
CA ILE A 83 5.15 10.64 -2.28
C ILE A 83 5.82 9.46 -1.57
N VAL A 84 6.06 8.33 -2.26
CA VAL A 84 6.81 7.19 -1.71
C VAL A 84 8.16 7.64 -1.17
N ASN A 85 8.91 8.40 -1.98
CA ASN A 85 10.25 8.84 -1.62
C ASN A 85 10.23 9.84 -0.45
N ALA A 86 9.25 10.74 -0.41
CA ALA A 86 9.07 11.69 0.68
C ALA A 86 8.73 10.98 2.01
N LEU A 87 7.82 9.99 1.99
CA LEU A 87 7.45 9.22 3.18
C LEU A 87 8.63 8.40 3.70
N LYS A 88 9.38 7.72 2.81
CA LYS A 88 10.59 6.98 3.19
C LYS A 88 11.70 7.86 3.76
N ALA A 89 11.81 9.11 3.29
CA ALA A 89 12.77 10.07 3.83
C ALA A 89 12.38 10.54 5.24
N ALA A 90 11.08 10.64 5.53
CA ALA A 90 10.58 11.03 6.86
C ALA A 90 10.77 9.94 7.92
N ASP A 91 10.78 8.66 7.53
CA ASP A 91 11.00 7.51 8.43
C ASP A 91 12.49 7.21 8.73
N LYS A 92 13.44 7.91 8.09
CA LYS A 92 14.86 7.76 8.42
C LYS A 92 15.13 8.42 9.80
N PRO A 93 15.69 7.68 10.78
CA PRO A 93 16.12 8.31 12.02
C PRO A 93 17.21 9.35 11.71
N ALA A 94 17.12 10.52 12.35
CA ALA A 94 18.18 11.52 12.31
C ALA A 94 19.46 10.87 12.87
N GLU A 95 20.48 10.78 12.01
CA GLU A 95 21.81 10.28 12.34
C GLU A 95 22.50 11.13 13.43
#